data_AF-S4P1Q2-F1
#
_entry.id   AF-S4P1Q2-F1
#
_cell.length_a   1.000
_cell.length_b   1.000
_cell.length_c   1.000
_cell.angle_alpha   90.00
_cell.angle_beta   90.00
_cell.angle_gamma   90.00
#
_symmetry.space_group_name_H-M   'P 1'
#
loop_
_entity.id
_entity.type
_entity.pdbx_description
1 polymer ?
#
loop_
_entity_poly.entity_id
_entity_poly.type
_entity_poly.pdbx_seq_one_letter_code
_entity_poly.pdbx_strand_id
1 'polypeptide(L)'
;MAAEGRLRELLARAFRHRNAMLMKLVRNLSHHVQIKPLFVEFVGDIADAVTSGNASEEFVIECLGTLSNILTVNNNIDIYAVVERYNLIACILKLLDGANQCDAELVLEAVVAAGALAADERSATALAARAGGALVTA
;
A
#
# COMPACT_ATOMS: atom_id res chain seq x y z
N MET A 1 8.58 -10.73 20.88
CA MET A 1 7.47 -10.55 21.85
C MET A 1 7.21 -9.09 22.22
N ALA A 2 8.10 -8.36 22.90
CA ALA A 2 7.79 -6.98 23.33
C ALA A 2 7.66 -5.95 22.16
N ALA A 3 8.46 -6.09 21.10
CA ALA A 3 8.39 -5.19 19.94
C ALA A 3 7.13 -5.40 19.08
N GLU A 4 6.72 -6.65 18.92
CA GLU A 4 5.51 -7.07 18.20
C GLU A 4 4.24 -6.53 18.85
N GLY A 5 4.11 -6.65 20.18
CA GLY A 5 3.00 -6.07 20.93
C GLY A 5 2.89 -4.55 20.76
N ARG A 6 4.03 -3.84 20.76
CA ARG A 6 4.04 -2.38 20.56
C ARG A 6 3.66 -1.95 19.16
N LEU A 7 4.10 -2.67 18.11
CA LEU A 7 3.70 -2.37 16.73
C LEU A 7 2.20 -2.60 16.55
N ARG A 8 1.67 -3.71 17.08
CA ARG A 8 0.25 -4.02 17.05
C ARG A 8 -0.59 -2.94 17.73
N GLU A 9 -0.19 -2.48 18.92
CA GLU A 9 -0.88 -1.39 19.62
C GLU A 9 -0.83 -0.06 18.85
N LEU A 10 0.31 0.25 18.24
CA LEU A 10 0.47 1.43 17.40
C LEU A 10 -0.47 1.38 16.18
N LEU A 11 -0.47 0.28 15.44
CA LEU A 11 -1.37 0.04 14.31
C LEU A 11 -2.83 0.10 14.73
N ALA A 12 -3.21 -0.58 15.81
CA ALA A 12 -4.58 -0.56 16.32
C ALA A 12 -5.05 0.87 16.62
N ARG A 13 -4.19 1.71 17.21
CA ARG A 13 -4.50 3.13 17.48
C ARG A 13 -4.56 3.97 16.20
N ALA A 14 -3.63 3.75 15.27
CA ALA A 14 -3.61 4.44 13.97
C ALA A 14 -4.91 4.17 13.20
N PHE A 15 -5.33 2.91 13.10
CA PHE A 15 -6.55 2.50 12.40
C PHE A 15 -7.83 2.91 13.13
N ARG A 16 -7.91 2.71 14.46
CA ARG A 16 -9.09 3.08 15.26
C ARG A 16 -9.47 4.55 15.10
N HIS A 17 -8.46 5.42 14.96
CA HIS A 17 -8.66 6.87 14.87
C HIS A 17 -8.39 7.43 13.47
N ARG A 18 -8.07 6.58 12.48
CA ARG A 18 -7.58 6.98 11.15
C ARG A 18 -6.55 8.11 11.22
N ASN A 19 -5.61 7.98 12.16
CA ASN A 19 -4.69 9.06 12.49
C ASN A 19 -3.46 9.01 11.57
N ALA A 20 -3.37 9.96 10.64
CA ALA A 20 -2.29 10.03 9.66
C ALA A 20 -0.91 10.16 10.31
N MET A 21 -0.77 10.94 11.39
CA MET A 21 0.52 11.11 12.07
C MET A 21 1.03 9.81 12.70
N LEU A 22 0.14 9.02 13.30
CA LEU A 22 0.50 7.67 13.79
C LEU A 22 0.83 6.73 12.62
N MET A 23 0.08 6.80 11.52
CA MET A 23 0.35 5.97 10.35
C MET A 23 1.67 6.33 9.65
N LYS A 24 2.06 7.61 9.68
CA LYS A 24 3.39 8.06 9.24
C LYS A 24 4.52 7.45 10.05
N LEU A 25 4.34 7.33 11.37
CA LEU A 25 5.28 6.60 12.23
C LEU A 25 5.37 5.13 11.83
N VAL A 26 4.22 4.49 11.58
CA VAL A 26 4.14 3.10 11.10
C VAL A 26 4.88 2.93 9.77
N ARG A 27 4.67 3.85 8.81
CA ARG A 27 5.37 3.86 7.52
C ARG A 27 6.88 3.96 7.69
N ASN A 28 7.36 4.83 8.56
CA ASN A 28 8.79 4.95 8.84
C ASN A 28 9.36 3.63 9.38
N LEU A 29 8.63 2.94 10.26
CA LEU A 29 9.04 1.64 10.79
C LEU A 29 9.06 0.54 9.73
N SER A 30 8.13 0.57 8.77
CA SER A 30 7.99 -0.48 7.75
C SER A 30 9.13 -0.51 6.73
N HIS A 31 9.92 0.56 6.61
CA HIS A 31 11.15 0.56 5.80
C HIS A 31 12.20 -0.44 6.30
N HIS A 32 12.22 -0.74 7.60
CA HIS A 32 13.25 -1.61 8.19
C HIS A 32 12.93 -3.08 7.97
N VAL A 33 13.80 -3.78 7.23
CA VAL A 33 13.66 -5.20 6.84
C VAL A 33 13.39 -6.10 8.05
N GLN A 34 13.99 -5.82 9.20
CA GLN A 34 13.84 -6.62 10.42
C GLN A 34 12.43 -6.59 11.01
N ILE A 35 11.65 -5.55 10.72
CA ILE A 35 10.30 -5.34 11.27
C ILE A 35 9.23 -5.79 10.27
N LYS A 36 9.52 -5.83 8.96
CA LYS A 36 8.56 -6.23 7.91
C LYS A 36 7.76 -7.52 8.20
N PRO A 37 8.33 -8.59 8.78
CA PRO A 37 7.56 -9.79 9.09
C PRO A 37 6.44 -9.56 10.11
N LEU A 38 6.56 -8.55 10.97
CA LEU A 38 5.53 -8.19 11.96
C LEU A 38 4.31 -7.52 11.32
N PHE A 39 4.39 -7.13 10.03
CA PHE A 39 3.29 -6.51 9.31
C PHE A 39 2.37 -7.50 8.59
N VAL A 40 2.76 -8.79 8.50
CA VAL A 40 2.05 -9.80 7.69
C VAL A 40 0.58 -9.89 8.05
N GLU A 41 0.25 -9.87 9.34
CA GLU A 41 -1.15 -9.95 9.80
C GLU A 41 -1.99 -8.70 9.50
N PHE A 42 -1.34 -7.56 9.23
CA PHE A 42 -2.00 -6.26 9.00
C PHE A 42 -2.10 -5.90 7.52
N VAL A 43 -1.51 -6.68 6.61
CA VAL A 43 -1.48 -6.36 5.17
C VAL A 43 -2.88 -6.16 4.60
N GLY A 44 -3.85 -6.94 5.07
CA GLY A 44 -5.24 -6.83 4.64
C GLY A 44 -5.92 -5.54 5.10
N ASP A 45 -5.73 -5.15 6.36
CA ASP A 45 -6.29 -3.90 6.90
C ASP A 45 -5.69 -2.67 6.20
N ILE A 46 -4.39 -2.70 5.94
CA ILE A 46 -3.69 -1.62 5.22
C ILE A 46 -4.17 -1.53 3.76
N ALA A 47 -4.31 -2.67 3.07
CA ALA A 47 -4.83 -2.69 1.70
C ALA A 47 -6.29 -2.24 1.61
N ASP A 48 -7.12 -2.56 2.59
CA ASP A 48 -8.51 -2.08 2.68
C ASP A 48 -8.58 -0.57 2.90
N ALA A 49 -7.73 -0.02 3.79
CA ALA A 49 -7.70 1.43 4.03
C ALA A 49 -7.33 2.23 2.78
N VAL A 50 -6.46 1.69 1.92
CA VAL A 50 -6.10 2.30 0.63
C VAL A 50 -7.28 2.27 -0.35
N THR A 51 -8.04 1.17 -0.39
CA THR A 51 -8.98 0.89 -1.50
C THR A 51 -10.44 1.17 -1.19
N SER A 52 -10.81 1.24 0.09
CA SER A 52 -12.20 1.43 0.55
C SER A 52 -12.76 2.85 0.35
N GLY A 53 -11.90 3.84 0.07
CA GLY A 53 -12.31 5.24 -0.12
C GLY A 53 -12.90 5.91 1.12
N ASN A 54 -12.71 5.32 2.31
CA ASN A 54 -13.32 5.79 3.55
C ASN A 54 -12.36 6.57 4.46
N ALA A 55 -11.09 6.73 4.08
CA ALA A 55 -10.06 7.42 4.85
C ALA A 55 -9.70 8.78 4.24
N SER A 56 -9.10 9.66 5.04
CA SER A 56 -8.55 10.91 4.53
C SER A 56 -7.36 10.64 3.61
N GLU A 57 -7.13 11.56 2.67
CA GLU A 57 -6.02 11.45 1.73
C GLU A 57 -4.66 11.30 2.43
N GLU A 58 -4.39 12.11 3.47
CA GLU A 58 -3.18 12.00 4.30
C GLU A 58 -3.01 10.61 4.92
N PHE A 59 -4.09 9.97 5.37
CA PHE A 59 -4.00 8.62 5.93
C PHE A 59 -3.74 7.57 4.84
N VAL A 60 -4.38 7.73 3.67
CA VAL A 60 -4.17 6.85 2.51
C VAL A 60 -2.74 6.92 2.02
N ILE A 61 -2.14 8.10 1.95
CA ILE A 61 -0.71 8.28 1.59
C ILE A 61 0.17 7.40 2.49
N GLU A 62 -0.02 7.49 3.80
CA GLU A 62 0.81 6.74 4.74
C GLU A 62 0.51 5.23 4.72
N CYS A 63 -0.73 4.83 4.47
CA CYS A 63 -1.10 3.43 4.22
C CYS A 63 -0.48 2.87 2.94
N LEU A 64 -0.55 3.60 1.83
CA LEU A 64 -0.02 3.17 0.54
C LEU A 64 1.51 3.07 0.56
N GLY A 65 2.18 4.03 1.19
CA GLY A 65 3.63 3.96 1.42
C GLY A 65 4.01 2.80 2.35
N THR A 66 3.23 2.54 3.40
CA THR A 66 3.46 1.38 4.27
C THR A 66 3.29 0.07 3.51
N LEU A 67 2.22 -0.04 2.71
CA LEU A 67 1.93 -1.22 1.90
C LEU A 67 3.06 -1.50 0.91
N SER A 68 3.54 -0.48 0.21
CA SER A 68 4.64 -0.58 -0.74
C SER A 68 5.94 -1.05 -0.08
N ASN A 69 6.21 -0.61 1.15
CA ASN A 69 7.38 -1.07 1.91
C ASN A 69 7.31 -2.55 2.28
N ILE A 70 6.13 -3.09 2.61
CA ILE A 70 5.97 -4.45 3.12
C ILE A 70 5.68 -5.48 2.02
N LEU A 71 5.11 -5.07 0.88
CA LEU A 71 4.91 -5.91 -0.31
C LEU A 71 6.24 -6.17 -1.01
N THR A 72 7.03 -7.06 -0.41
CA THR A 72 8.33 -7.50 -0.94
C THR A 72 8.36 -9.02 -0.97
N VAL A 73 9.00 -9.58 -2.01
CA VAL A 73 8.99 -11.04 -2.29
C VAL A 73 9.52 -11.91 -1.13
N ASN A 74 10.29 -11.32 -0.20
CA ASN A 74 10.91 -12.03 0.93
C ASN A 74 10.14 -11.89 2.26
N ASN A 75 8.91 -11.36 2.26
CA ASN A 75 8.19 -11.02 3.49
C ASN A 75 7.05 -11.99 3.87
N ASN A 76 7.03 -13.22 3.33
CA ASN A 76 5.97 -14.21 3.59
C ASN A 76 4.55 -13.69 3.33
N ILE A 77 4.40 -12.81 2.32
CA ILE A 77 3.12 -12.28 1.84
C ILE A 77 2.96 -12.78 0.40
N ASP A 78 1.83 -13.39 0.09
CA ASP A 78 1.45 -13.63 -1.31
C ASP A 78 0.95 -12.31 -1.92
N ILE A 79 1.89 -11.56 -2.52
CA ILE A 79 1.65 -10.21 -3.06
C ILE A 79 0.50 -10.25 -4.06
N TYR A 80 0.51 -11.20 -4.99
CA TYR A 80 -0.52 -11.31 -6.02
C TYR A 80 -1.91 -11.58 -5.43
N ALA A 81 -2.01 -12.43 -4.40
CA ALA A 81 -3.27 -12.68 -3.72
C ALA A 81 -3.84 -11.41 -3.04
N VAL A 82 -2.98 -10.59 -2.44
CA VAL A 82 -3.38 -9.28 -1.88
C VAL A 82 -3.83 -8.33 -2.99
N VAL A 83 -3.06 -8.24 -4.08
CA VAL A 83 -3.37 -7.38 -5.23
C VAL A 83 -4.75 -7.66 -5.81
N GLU A 84 -5.06 -8.93 -6.06
CA GLU A 84 -6.36 -9.32 -6.62
C GLU A 84 -7.49 -9.13 -5.62
N ARG A 85 -7.28 -9.53 -4.35
CA ARG A 85 -8.32 -9.44 -3.31
C ARG A 85 -8.79 -8.01 -3.06
N TYR A 86 -7.88 -7.05 -3.10
CA TYR A 86 -8.18 -5.64 -2.80
C TYR A 86 -8.27 -4.77 -4.06
N ASN A 87 -8.19 -5.36 -5.26
CA ASN A 87 -8.22 -4.62 -6.53
C ASN A 87 -7.17 -3.48 -6.58
N LEU A 88 -5.97 -3.74 -6.05
CA LEU A 88 -4.95 -2.71 -5.86
C LEU A 88 -4.49 -2.09 -7.18
N ILE A 89 -4.39 -2.89 -8.25
CA ILE A 89 -3.96 -2.37 -9.57
C ILE A 89 -4.93 -1.31 -10.07
N ALA A 90 -6.25 -1.55 -10.00
CA ALA A 90 -7.22 -0.56 -10.47
C ALA A 90 -7.18 0.72 -9.62
N CYS A 91 -6.99 0.57 -8.30
CA CYS A 91 -6.80 1.70 -7.40
C CYS A 91 -5.56 2.53 -7.79
N ILE A 92 -4.41 1.89 -7.95
CA ILE A 92 -3.14 2.54 -8.33
C ILE A 92 -3.26 3.22 -9.70
N LEU A 93 -3.81 2.54 -10.72
CA LEU A 93 -3.97 3.12 -12.05
C LEU A 93 -4.89 4.34 -12.04
N LYS A 94 -5.94 4.33 -11.21
CA LYS A 94 -6.80 5.51 -11.02
C LYS A 94 -6.02 6.67 -10.40
N LEU A 95 -5.19 6.43 -9.40
CA LEU A 95 -4.35 7.47 -8.79
C LEU A 95 -3.28 8.01 -9.76
N LEU A 96 -2.86 7.21 -10.74
CA LEU A 96 -1.88 7.58 -11.76
C LEU A 96 -2.51 8.23 -13.00
N ASP A 97 -3.84 8.25 -13.11
CA ASP A 97 -4.53 8.92 -14.20
C ASP A 97 -4.38 10.44 -14.05
N GLY A 98 -3.66 11.06 -14.99
CA GLY A 98 -3.38 12.50 -14.98
C GLY A 98 -4.62 13.39 -15.10
N ALA A 99 -5.79 12.83 -15.45
CA ALA A 99 -7.06 13.54 -15.37
C ALA A 99 -7.53 13.74 -13.92
N ASN A 100 -7.07 12.91 -12.97
CA ASN A 100 -7.39 13.04 -11.56
C ASN A 100 -6.48 14.07 -10.89
N GLN A 101 -7.09 15.10 -10.29
CA GLN A 101 -6.38 16.11 -9.50
C GLN A 101 -6.10 15.57 -8.08
N CYS A 102 -5.20 14.60 -7.97
CA CYS A 102 -4.72 14.07 -6.70
C CYS A 102 -3.55 14.92 -6.15
N ASP A 103 -3.36 14.88 -4.83
CA ASP A 103 -2.16 15.43 -4.21
C ASP A 103 -0.89 14.76 -4.75
N ALA A 104 0.18 15.54 -4.92
CA ALA A 104 1.43 15.06 -5.52
C ALA A 104 2.10 13.96 -4.69
N GLU A 105 1.96 13.97 -3.35
CA GLU A 105 2.46 12.90 -2.49
C GLU A 105 1.66 11.61 -2.71
N LEU A 106 0.34 11.69 -2.90
CA LEU A 106 -0.48 10.52 -3.20
C LEU A 106 -0.12 9.90 -4.56
N VAL A 107 0.10 10.74 -5.58
CA VAL A 107 0.55 10.28 -6.90
C VAL A 107 1.92 9.61 -6.78
N LEU A 108 2.85 10.19 -6.01
CA LEU A 108 4.17 9.59 -5.77
C LEU A 108 4.05 8.22 -5.11
N GLU A 109 3.21 8.07 -4.07
CA GLU A 109 3.00 6.76 -3.44
C GLU A 109 2.37 5.75 -4.40
N ALA A 110 1.49 6.18 -5.32
CA ALA A 110 0.97 5.30 -6.35
C ALA A 110 2.06 4.82 -7.33
N VAL A 111 3.01 5.69 -7.70
CA VAL A 111 4.18 5.29 -8.50
C VAL A 111 5.05 4.29 -7.75
N VAL A 112 5.33 4.54 -6.48
CA VAL A 112 6.11 3.63 -5.62
C VAL A 112 5.41 2.27 -5.48
N ALA A 113 4.09 2.27 -5.26
CA ALA A 113 3.30 1.05 -5.19
C ALA A 113 3.32 0.27 -6.50
N ALA A 114 3.18 0.94 -7.65
CA ALA A 114 3.31 0.30 -8.96
C ALA A 114 4.67 -0.39 -9.13
N GLY A 115 5.76 0.25 -8.70
CA GLY A 115 7.10 -0.33 -8.68
C GLY A 115 7.22 -1.56 -7.75
N ALA A 116 6.62 -1.49 -6.56
CA ALA A 116 6.59 -2.62 -5.63
C ALA A 116 5.83 -3.83 -6.21
N LEU A 117 4.68 -3.60 -6.86
CA LEU A 117 3.93 -4.65 -7.53
C LEU A 117 4.69 -5.21 -8.74
N ALA A 118 5.41 -4.39 -9.47
CA ALA A 118 6.22 -4.82 -10.62
C ALA A 118 7.40 -5.72 -10.22
N ALA A 119 7.78 -5.76 -8.93
CA ALA A 119 8.83 -6.66 -8.44
C ALA A 119 8.34 -8.12 -8.23
N ASP A 120 7.03 -8.36 -8.22
CA ASP A 120 6.43 -9.71 -8.20
C ASP A 120 5.94 -10.07 -9.61
N GLU A 121 6.38 -11.21 -10.16
CA GLU A 121 6.15 -11.58 -11.57
C GLU A 121 4.67 -11.62 -11.96
N ARG A 122 3.81 -12.20 -11.09
CA ARG A 122 2.37 -12.32 -11.34
C ARG A 122 1.69 -10.95 -11.30
N SER A 123 2.04 -10.15 -10.30
CA SER A 123 1.53 -8.78 -10.15
C SER A 123 2.01 -7.86 -11.27
N ALA A 124 3.26 -7.99 -11.71
CA ALA A 124 3.82 -7.27 -12.86
C ALA A 124 3.09 -7.59 -14.16
N THR A 125 2.82 -8.88 -14.41
CA THR A 125 2.06 -9.33 -15.58
C THR A 125 0.65 -8.75 -15.58
N ALA A 126 -0.03 -8.80 -14.43
CA ALA A 126 -1.37 -8.23 -14.28
C ALA A 126 -1.38 -6.70 -14.43
N LEU A 127 -0.36 -6.02 -13.88
CA LEU A 127 -0.20 -4.57 -14.00
C LEU A 127 0.01 -4.17 -15.46
N ALA A 128 0.92 -4.82 -16.19
CA ALA A 128 1.17 -4.55 -17.61
C ALA A 128 -0.08 -4.76 -18.48
N ALA A 129 -0.82 -5.85 -18.23
CA ALA A 129 -2.05 -6.15 -18.96
C ALA A 129 -3.15 -5.09 -18.77
N ARG A 130 -3.27 -4.53 -17.55
CA ARG A 130 -4.29 -3.52 -17.22
C ARG A 130 -3.85 -2.09 -17.57
N ALA A 131 -2.56 -1.78 -17.43
CA ALA A 131 -2.00 -0.45 -17.73
C ALA A 131 -1.98 -0.14 -19.24
N GLY A 132 -1.71 -1.15 -20.08
CA GLY A 132 -1.68 -0.99 -21.54
C GLY A 132 -3.01 -0.55 -22.17
N GLY A 133 -4.13 -0.77 -21.49
CA GLY A 133 -5.44 -0.25 -21.91
C GLY A 133 -5.76 1.16 -21.39
N ALA A 134 -5.14 1.59 -20.29
CA ALA A 134 -5.49 2.82 -19.57
C ALA A 134 -4.58 4.02 -19.91
N LEU A 135 -3.31 3.77 -20.28
CA LEU A 135 -2.30 4.83 -20.48
C LEU A 135 -1.94 5.11 -21.95
N VAL A 136 -2.46 4.31 -22.90
CA VAL A 136 -2.15 4.43 -24.35
C VAL A 136 -3.17 5.32 -25.08
N THR A 137 -4.21 5.77 -24.40
CA THR A 137 -5.27 6.63 -24.97
C THR A 137 -5.16 8.11 -24.62
N ALA A 138 -4.05 8.54 -24.00
CA ALA A 138 -3.77 9.94 -23.68
C ALA A 138 -2.81 10.56 -24.70
#